data_AF-F8AL14-F1
#
_entry.id   AF-F8AL14-F1
#
_cell.length_a   1.000
_cell.length_b   1.000
_cell.length_c   1.000
_cell.angle_alpha   90.00
_cell.angle_beta   90.00
_cell.angle_gamma   90.00
#
_symmetry.space_group_name_H-M   'P 1'
#
loop_
_entity.id
_entity.type
_entity.pdbx_description
1 polymer ?
#
loop_
_entity_poly.entity_id
_entity_poly.type
_entity_poly.pdbx_seq_one_letter_code
_entity_poly.pdbx_strand_id
1 'polypeptide(L)'
;MRTESKLSLLLILTISIFLTGFISGITFINDFSKNYNGEEINQKLNIKFNFPTILLNNLKVIFLMLAGSITFGFSTFINLIFNGFNVGVLIGSTFQTNEPLKLITALILPHGIFEIPAMLISAVAGFKIPYEVIQYLRDKKEKPITEEDIKGFLKLALISIILIIIAAFVEVYITPKIANYLLT
;
A
#
# COMPACT_ATOMS: atom_id res chain seq x y z
N MET A 1 -16.36 -4.34 23.15
CA MET A 1 -16.68 -5.57 22.36
C MET A 1 -17.18 -5.28 20.94
N ARG A 2 -18.12 -4.34 20.68
CA ARG A 2 -18.70 -4.11 19.34
C ARG A 2 -17.83 -3.28 18.37
N THR A 3 -16.90 -2.46 18.87
CA THR A 3 -15.95 -1.66 18.06
C THR A 3 -14.78 -2.47 17.54
N GLU A 4 -14.26 -3.39 18.36
CA GLU A 4 -13.18 -4.32 18.02
C GLU A 4 -13.54 -5.18 16.79
N SER A 5 -14.74 -5.79 16.78
CA SER A 5 -15.17 -6.69 15.70
C SER A 5 -15.34 -5.99 14.34
N LYS A 6 -15.72 -4.70 14.35
CA LYS A 6 -15.82 -3.89 13.13
C LYS A 6 -14.45 -3.64 12.50
N LEU A 7 -13.48 -3.27 13.33
CA LEU A 7 -12.13 -2.96 12.87
C LEU A 7 -11.44 -4.21 12.30
N SER A 8 -11.62 -5.36 12.96
CA SER A 8 -11.12 -6.65 12.47
C SER A 8 -11.72 -7.00 11.10
N LEU A 9 -13.02 -6.78 10.89
CA LEU A 9 -13.66 -7.05 9.59
C LEU A 9 -13.09 -6.18 8.47
N LEU A 10 -12.96 -4.88 8.70
CA LEU A 10 -12.38 -3.95 7.72
C LEU A 10 -10.92 -4.27 7.43
N LEU A 11 -10.16 -4.69 8.45
CA LEU A 11 -8.79 -5.12 8.28
C LEU A 11 -8.69 -6.39 7.42
N ILE A 12 -9.52 -7.40 7.70
CA ILE A 12 -9.58 -8.62 6.89
C ILE A 12 -9.91 -8.28 5.44
N LEU A 13 -10.95 -7.49 5.20
CA LEU A 13 -11.33 -7.04 3.85
C LEU A 13 -10.16 -6.36 3.13
N THR A 14 -9.48 -5.44 3.81
CA THR A 14 -8.34 -4.69 3.27
C THR A 14 -7.18 -5.62 2.92
N ILE A 15 -6.82 -6.53 3.82
CA ILE A 15 -5.75 -7.51 3.60
C ILE A 15 -6.11 -8.43 2.44
N SER A 16 -7.35 -8.93 2.36
CA SER A 16 -7.80 -9.77 1.26
C SER A 16 -7.69 -9.07 -0.08
N ILE A 17 -8.14 -7.82 -0.19
CA ILE A 17 -8.05 -7.03 -1.43
C ILE A 17 -6.59 -6.82 -1.85
N PHE A 18 -5.72 -6.45 -0.89
CA PHE A 18 -4.30 -6.25 -1.15
C PHE A 18 -3.63 -7.56 -1.62
N LEU A 19 -3.91 -8.68 -0.95
CA LEU A 19 -3.38 -10.00 -1.31
C LEU A 19 -3.85 -10.46 -2.68
N THR A 20 -5.11 -10.17 -3.06
CA THR A 20 -5.58 -10.46 -4.41
C THR A 20 -4.76 -9.71 -5.45
N GLY A 21 -4.55 -8.40 -5.28
CA GLY A 21 -3.68 -7.62 -6.16
C GLY A 21 -2.25 -8.18 -6.20
N PHE A 22 -1.67 -8.46 -5.02
CA PHE A 22 -0.32 -8.99 -4.88
C PHE A 22 -0.11 -10.33 -5.60
N ILE A 23 -1.02 -11.28 -5.40
CA ILE A 23 -0.96 -12.59 -6.06
C ILE A 23 -1.10 -12.40 -7.57
N SER A 24 -2.05 -11.57 -8.03
CA SER A 24 -2.21 -11.25 -9.46
C SER A 24 -0.96 -10.63 -10.06
N GLY A 25 -0.24 -9.79 -9.32
CA GLY A 25 1.04 -9.21 -9.75
C GLY A 25 2.14 -10.25 -9.93
N ILE A 26 2.28 -11.17 -8.97
CA ILE A 26 3.24 -12.29 -9.05
C ILE A 26 2.93 -13.20 -10.24
N THR A 27 1.67 -13.60 -10.42
CA THR A 27 1.28 -14.45 -11.54
C THR A 27 1.53 -13.75 -12.86
N PHE A 28 1.18 -12.46 -12.96
CA PHE A 28 1.37 -11.67 -14.16
C PHE A 28 2.84 -11.60 -14.57
N ILE A 29 3.75 -11.26 -13.65
CA ILE A 29 5.17 -11.12 -14.00
C ILE A 29 5.81 -12.47 -14.35
N ASN A 30 5.38 -13.56 -13.72
CA ASN A 30 5.84 -14.91 -14.04
C ASN A 30 5.38 -15.37 -15.43
N ASP A 31 4.12 -15.12 -15.78
CA ASP A 31 3.59 -15.44 -17.10
C ASP A 31 4.18 -14.53 -18.18
N PHE A 32 4.37 -13.24 -17.88
CA PHE A 32 5.00 -12.29 -18.78
C PHE A 32 6.45 -12.70 -19.09
N SER A 33 7.24 -13.05 -18.07
CA SER A 33 8.63 -13.48 -18.24
C SER A 33 8.79 -14.79 -19.02
N LYS A 34 7.87 -15.76 -18.83
CA LYS A 34 7.90 -17.02 -19.60
C LYS A 34 7.59 -16.83 -21.09
N ASN A 35 6.74 -15.86 -21.42
CA ASN A 35 6.24 -15.65 -22.78
C ASN A 35 7.08 -14.65 -23.59
N TYR A 36 7.97 -13.89 -22.95
CA TYR A 36 8.88 -12.94 -23.62
C TYR A 36 10.33 -13.44 -23.55
N ASN A 37 10.91 -13.76 -24.71
CA ASN A 37 12.36 -13.93 -24.84
C ASN A 37 12.98 -12.54 -24.86
N GLY A 38 13.61 -12.15 -23.74
CA GLY A 38 14.02 -10.78 -23.44
C GLY A 38 14.82 -10.10 -24.55
N GLU A 39 14.22 -9.10 -25.18
CA GLU A 39 15.00 -7.96 -25.65
C GLU A 39 15.27 -7.07 -24.43
N GLU A 40 16.54 -6.89 -24.10
CA GLU A 40 16.96 -5.90 -23.09
C GLU A 40 16.58 -4.51 -23.58
N ILE A 41 15.44 -4.00 -23.08
CA ILE A 41 15.14 -2.58 -23.17
C ILE A 41 16.10 -1.88 -22.19
N ASN A 42 17.31 -1.57 -22.68
CA ASN A 42 18.31 -0.76 -21.99
C ASN A 42 17.87 0.71 -21.95
N GLN A 43 16.71 0.98 -21.34
CA GLN A 43 16.29 2.33 -21.04
C GLN A 43 16.85 2.68 -19.66
N LYS A 44 18.03 3.31 -19.64
CA LYS A 44 18.52 4.03 -18.46
C LYS A 44 17.59 5.21 -18.18
N LEU A 45 16.49 4.93 -17.50
CA LEU A 45 15.64 5.95 -16.89
C LEU A 45 16.44 6.60 -15.76
N ASN A 46 16.99 7.79 -16.04
CA ASN A 46 17.64 8.67 -15.07
C ASN A 46 16.58 9.32 -14.15
N ILE A 47 15.79 8.50 -13.46
CA ILE A 47 14.87 8.99 -12.43
C ILE A 47 15.70 9.27 -11.19
N LYS A 48 16.00 10.55 -10.94
CA LYS A 48 16.55 10.97 -9.65
C LYS A 48 15.47 10.81 -8.59
N PHE A 49 15.58 9.77 -7.76
CA PHE A 49 14.75 9.57 -6.58
C PHE A 49 15.13 10.60 -5.51
N ASN A 50 14.50 11.77 -5.55
CA ASN A 50 14.59 12.75 -4.47
C ASN A 50 13.44 12.53 -3.47
N PHE A 51 13.69 12.87 -2.21
CA PHE A 51 12.70 12.67 -1.14
C PHE A 51 11.34 13.33 -1.43
N PRO A 52 11.25 14.58 -1.90
CA PRO A 52 9.96 15.20 -2.23
C PRO A 52 9.14 14.42 -3.26
N THR A 53 9.76 13.89 -4.31
CA THR A 53 9.06 13.14 -5.37
C THR A 53 8.49 11.83 -4.83
N ILE A 54 9.29 11.06 -4.09
CA ILE A 54 8.83 9.82 -3.45
C ILE A 54 7.71 10.12 -2.46
N LEU A 55 7.91 11.10 -1.58
CA LEU A 55 6.94 11.48 -0.57
C LEU A 55 5.60 11.90 -1.19
N LEU A 56 5.61 12.73 -2.23
CA LEU A 56 4.38 13.19 -2.88
C LEU A 56 3.63 12.05 -3.57
N ASN A 57 4.34 11.12 -4.21
CA ASN A 57 3.73 9.93 -4.82
C ASN A 57 3.06 9.05 -3.75
N ASN A 58 3.76 8.79 -2.65
CA ASN A 58 3.25 7.93 -1.60
C ASN A 58 2.10 8.61 -0.84
N LEU A 59 2.18 9.92 -0.59
CA LEU A 59 1.08 10.70 -0.04
C LEU A 59 -0.14 10.70 -0.96
N LYS A 60 0.05 10.80 -2.28
CA LYS A 60 -1.05 10.71 -3.25
C LYS A 60 -1.78 9.38 -3.12
N VAL A 61 -1.07 8.26 -2.98
CA VAL A 61 -1.68 6.95 -2.73
C VAL A 61 -2.51 6.96 -1.44
N ILE A 62 -1.94 7.45 -0.33
CA ILE A 62 -2.64 7.56 0.96
C ILE A 62 -3.91 8.42 0.84
N PHE A 63 -3.82 9.60 0.22
CA PHE A 63 -4.98 10.49 0.07
C PHE A 63 -6.05 9.89 -0.84
N LEU A 64 -5.68 9.20 -1.91
CA LEU A 64 -6.63 8.49 -2.76
C LEU A 64 -7.31 7.33 -2.01
N MET A 65 -6.60 6.62 -1.13
CA MET A 65 -7.20 5.61 -0.26
C MET A 65 -8.17 6.24 0.74
N LEU A 66 -7.81 7.36 1.37
CA LEU A 66 -8.68 8.10 2.28
C LEU A 66 -9.92 8.67 1.58
N ALA A 67 -9.79 9.11 0.33
CA ALA A 67 -10.90 9.61 -0.48
C ALA A 67 -12.02 8.57 -0.68
N GLY A 68 -11.72 7.28 -0.48
CA GLY A 68 -12.75 6.24 -0.43
C GLY A 68 -13.84 6.49 0.62
N SER A 69 -13.55 7.24 1.68
CA SER A 69 -14.59 7.62 2.64
C SER A 69 -15.70 8.47 2.03
N ILE A 70 -15.39 9.20 0.96
CA ILE A 70 -16.34 10.03 0.21
C ILE A 70 -16.88 9.24 -1.00
N THR A 71 -16.03 8.46 -1.68
CA THR A 71 -16.43 7.70 -2.88
C THR A 71 -17.04 6.33 -2.57
N PHE A 72 -17.62 6.11 -1.39
CA PHE A 72 -18.19 4.83 -0.96
C PHE A 72 -17.23 3.61 -1.10
N GLY A 73 -15.95 3.81 -0.82
CA GLY A 73 -14.91 2.78 -0.85
C GLY A 73 -14.32 2.51 -2.24
N PHE A 74 -14.89 3.06 -3.32
CA PHE A 74 -14.43 2.81 -4.68
C PHE A 74 -12.96 3.21 -4.92
N SER A 75 -12.59 4.43 -4.55
CA SER A 75 -11.20 4.91 -4.68
C SER A 75 -10.22 4.05 -3.86
N THR A 76 -10.60 3.65 -2.64
CA THR A 76 -9.78 2.75 -1.81
C THR A 76 -9.58 1.40 -2.49
N PHE A 77 -10.65 0.78 -2.97
CA PHE A 77 -10.61 -0.54 -3.60
C PHE A 77 -9.66 -0.57 -4.80
N ILE A 78 -9.82 0.38 -5.73
CA ILE A 78 -8.98 0.45 -6.93
C ILE A 78 -7.51 0.68 -6.57
N ASN A 79 -7.22 1.65 -5.69
CA ASN A 79 -5.83 1.93 -5.30
C ASN A 79 -5.20 0.77 -4.53
N LEU A 80 -5.95 0.09 -3.67
CA LEU A 80 -5.42 -1.00 -2.86
C LEU A 80 -5.08 -2.23 -3.70
N ILE A 81 -5.94 -2.59 -4.67
CA ILE A 81 -5.62 -3.66 -5.64
C ILE A 81 -4.41 -3.27 -6.47
N PHE A 82 -4.39 -2.05 -7.02
CA PHE A 82 -3.31 -1.60 -7.90
C PHE A 82 -1.95 -1.55 -7.18
N ASN A 83 -1.91 -1.05 -5.94
CA ASN A 83 -0.69 -1.05 -5.15
C ASN A 83 -0.29 -2.46 -4.73
N GLY A 84 -1.24 -3.32 -4.35
CA GLY A 84 -0.97 -4.75 -4.13
C GLY A 84 -0.33 -5.39 -5.35
N PHE A 85 -0.90 -5.16 -6.54
CA PHE A 85 -0.37 -5.62 -7.83
C PHE A 85 1.05 -5.13 -8.09
N ASN A 86 1.33 -3.83 -7.93
CA ASN A 86 2.67 -3.29 -8.14
C ASN A 86 3.71 -3.90 -7.19
N VAL A 87 3.37 -4.07 -5.91
CA VAL A 87 4.23 -4.76 -4.94
C VAL A 87 4.43 -6.22 -5.35
N GLY A 88 3.40 -6.89 -5.84
CA GLY A 88 3.48 -8.25 -6.36
C GLY A 88 4.40 -8.39 -7.57
N VAL A 89 4.31 -7.46 -8.53
CA VAL A 89 5.22 -7.40 -9.69
C VAL A 89 6.65 -7.12 -9.25
N LEU A 90 6.85 -6.15 -8.34
CA LEU A 90 8.17 -5.80 -7.82
C LEU A 90 8.83 -6.99 -7.11
N ILE A 91 8.10 -7.71 -6.27
CA ILE A 91 8.62 -8.89 -5.58
C ILE A 91 8.81 -10.04 -6.57
N GLY A 92 7.84 -10.29 -7.46
CA GLY A 92 7.90 -11.37 -8.43
C GLY A 92 9.06 -11.24 -9.43
N SER A 93 9.37 -10.02 -9.89
CA SER A 93 10.49 -9.76 -10.80
C SER A 93 11.84 -10.07 -10.15
N THR A 94 11.94 -9.98 -8.83
CA THR A 94 13.20 -10.25 -8.13
C THR A 94 13.60 -11.72 -8.18
N PHE A 95 12.63 -12.64 -8.26
CA PHE A 95 12.89 -14.06 -8.46
C PHE A 95 13.35 -14.40 -9.88
N GLN A 96 13.27 -13.44 -10.81
CA GLN A 96 13.69 -13.60 -12.21
C GLN A 96 15.11 -13.07 -12.45
N THR A 97 15.64 -12.27 -11.52
CA THR A 97 17.01 -11.77 -11.59
C THR A 97 17.97 -12.76 -10.95
N ASN A 98 19.19 -12.89 -11.48
CA ASN A 98 20.29 -13.63 -10.84
C ASN A 98 20.91 -12.86 -9.66
N GLU A 99 20.28 -11.77 -9.21
CA GLU A 99 20.78 -10.95 -8.11
C GLU A 99 20.66 -11.67 -6.77
N PRO A 100 21.58 -11.43 -5.82
CA PRO A 100 21.49 -12.02 -4.50
C PRO A 100 20.19 -11.61 -3.81
N LEU A 101 19.43 -12.58 -3.31
CA LEU A 101 18.20 -12.35 -2.53
C LEU A 101 18.42 -11.34 -1.38
N LYS A 102 19.64 -11.32 -0.83
CA LYS A 102 20.08 -10.37 0.20
C LYS A 102 20.09 -8.90 -0.27
N LEU A 103 20.47 -8.63 -1.52
CA LEU A 103 20.50 -7.28 -2.08
C LEU A 103 19.09 -6.76 -2.34
N ILE A 104 18.25 -7.61 -2.93
CA ILE A 104 16.85 -7.31 -3.22
C ILE A 104 16.06 -7.01 -1.94
N THR A 105 16.20 -7.88 -0.93
CA THR A 105 15.52 -7.69 0.35
C THR A 105 15.99 -6.42 1.04
N ALA A 106 17.28 -6.04 0.92
CA ALA A 106 17.78 -4.77 1.44
C ALA A 106 17.26 -3.54 0.68
N LEU A 107 16.91 -3.68 -0.60
CA LEU A 107 16.32 -2.60 -1.38
C LEU A 107 14.85 -2.36 -1.02
N ILE A 108 14.09 -3.40 -0.65
CA ILE A 108 12.63 -3.30 -0.45
C ILE A 108 12.26 -3.23 1.05
N LEU A 109 12.86 -4.08 1.87
CA LEU A 109 12.41 -4.30 3.25
C LEU A 109 12.49 -3.04 4.13
N PRO A 110 13.55 -2.20 4.09
CA PRO A 110 13.68 -1.09 5.04
C PRO A 110 12.52 -0.09 5.00
N HIS A 111 12.04 0.29 3.81
CA HIS A 111 10.92 1.21 3.67
C HIS A 111 9.56 0.47 3.61
N GLY A 112 9.54 -0.73 3.02
CA GLY A 112 8.32 -1.53 2.85
C GLY A 112 7.62 -1.89 4.17
N ILE A 113 8.37 -2.04 5.27
CA ILE A 113 7.79 -2.27 6.61
C ILE A 113 6.97 -1.08 7.14
N PHE A 114 7.17 0.12 6.59
CA PHE A 114 6.37 1.31 6.95
C PHE A 114 5.30 1.58 5.90
N GLU A 115 5.63 1.40 4.63
CA GLU A 115 4.73 1.70 3.51
C GLU A 115 3.49 0.79 3.48
N ILE A 116 3.68 -0.53 3.60
CA ILE A 116 2.57 -1.48 3.55
C ILE A 116 1.58 -1.23 4.71
N PRO A 117 2.01 -1.11 5.98
CA PRO A 117 1.09 -0.74 7.05
C PRO A 117 0.42 0.62 6.85
N ALA A 118 1.13 1.64 6.34
CA ALA A 118 0.54 2.94 6.04
C ALA A 118 -0.62 2.81 5.04
N MET A 119 -0.42 2.07 3.94
CA MET A 119 -1.45 1.79 2.95
C MET A 119 -2.65 1.06 3.55
N LEU A 120 -2.42 -0.05 4.26
CA LEU A 120 -3.49 -0.84 4.87
C LEU A 120 -4.30 -0.02 5.89
N ILE A 121 -3.63 0.78 6.74
CA ILE A 121 -4.31 1.64 7.72
C ILE A 121 -5.15 2.71 7.02
N SER A 122 -4.61 3.35 5.97
CA SER A 122 -5.35 4.36 5.20
C SER A 122 -6.54 3.77 4.45
N ALA A 123 -6.43 2.53 3.99
CA ALA A 123 -7.53 1.82 3.35
C ALA A 123 -8.62 1.42 4.34
N VAL A 124 -8.26 0.94 5.54
CA VAL A 124 -9.23 0.71 6.62
C VAL A 124 -9.99 2.01 6.95
N ALA A 125 -9.29 3.15 7.02
CA ALA A 125 -9.92 4.45 7.19
C ALA A 125 -10.86 4.78 6.02
N GLY A 126 -10.41 4.58 4.77
CA GLY A 126 -11.19 4.78 3.56
C GLY A 126 -12.52 4.01 3.54
N PHE A 127 -12.52 2.75 3.99
CA PHE A 127 -13.73 1.91 4.08
C PHE A 127 -14.58 2.15 5.33
N LYS A 128 -14.05 2.81 6.36
CA LYS A 128 -14.74 3.00 7.65
C LYS A 128 -16.04 3.77 7.50
N ILE A 129 -16.04 4.93 6.85
CA ILE A 129 -17.25 5.75 6.69
C ILE A 129 -18.33 5.04 5.86
N PRO A 130 -18.02 4.45 4.67
CA PRO A 130 -18.99 3.67 3.90
C PRO A 130 -19.59 2.51 4.71
N TYR A 131 -18.77 1.82 5.50
CA TYR A 131 -19.23 0.74 6.37
C TYR A 131 -20.24 1.23 7.43
N GLU A 132 -19.96 2.35 8.10
CA GLU A 132 -20.88 2.89 9.11
C GLU A 132 -22.20 3.38 8.49
N VAL A 133 -22.16 3.95 7.27
CA VAL A 133 -23.37 4.31 6.51
C VAL A 133 -24.19 3.07 6.15
N ILE A 134 -23.56 1.99 5.68
CA ILE A 134 -24.25 0.72 5.40
C ILE A 134 -24.90 0.16 6.66
N GLN A 135 -24.25 0.26 7.83
CA GLN A 135 -24.81 -0.24 9.08
C GLN A 135 -26.01 0.59 9.55
N TYR A 136 -26.03 1.90 9.29
CA TYR A 136 -27.20 2.74 9.49
C TYR A 136 -28.36 2.33 8.56
N LEU A 137 -28.09 2.13 7.26
CA LEU A 137 -29.10 1.68 6.30
C LEU A 137 -29.67 0.29 6.57
N ARG A 138 -29.01 -0.51 7.42
CA ARG A 138 -29.47 -1.83 7.88
C ARG A 138 -30.18 -1.78 9.24
N ASP A 139 -30.55 -0.58 9.70
CA ASP A 139 -31.16 -0.32 11.01
C ASP A 139 -30.31 -0.83 12.20
N LYS A 140 -28.99 -0.98 12.01
CA LYS A 140 -28.05 -1.42 13.06
C LYS A 140 -27.45 -0.24 13.85
N LYS A 141 -27.74 0.99 13.43
CA LYS A 141 -27.32 2.27 14.03
C LYS A 141 -28.42 3.31 13.90
N GLU A 142 -28.51 4.21 14.87
CA GLU A 142 -29.45 5.34 14.86
C GLU A 142 -28.99 6.54 14.04
N LYS A 143 -27.66 6.71 13.88
CA LYS A 143 -27.05 7.81 13.12
C LYS A 143 -26.12 7.27 12.03
N PRO A 144 -26.08 7.89 10.84
CA PRO A 144 -25.23 7.45 9.74
C PRO A 144 -23.74 7.57 10.09
N ILE A 145 -23.35 8.70 10.68
CA ILE A 145 -21.97 8.99 11.09
C ILE A 145 -22.02 9.65 12.47
N THR A 146 -21.15 9.20 13.37
CA THR A 146 -20.99 9.78 14.71
C THR A 146 -19.65 10.52 14.83
N GLU A 147 -19.51 11.38 15.84
CA GLU A 147 -18.22 12.03 16.13
C GLU A 147 -17.10 11.02 16.40
N GLU A 148 -17.41 9.89 17.01
CA GLU A 148 -16.45 8.81 17.26
C GLU A 148 -15.96 8.18 15.95
N ASP A 149 -16.84 8.04 14.94
CA ASP A 149 -16.46 7.54 13.62
C ASP A 149 -15.49 8.50 12.93
N ILE A 150 -15.76 9.80 13.00
CA ILE A 150 -14.88 10.85 12.44
C ILE A 150 -13.54 10.89 13.17
N LYS A 151 -13.53 10.88 14.51
CA LYS A 151 -12.30 10.82 15.31
C LYS A 151 -11.48 9.57 14.97
N GLY A 152 -12.14 8.43 14.82
CA GLY A 152 -11.50 7.19 14.41
C GLY A 152 -10.89 7.26 13.00
N PHE A 153 -11.61 7.84 12.03
CA PHE A 153 -11.09 8.09 10.68
C PHE A 153 -9.85 8.99 10.71
N LEU A 154 -9.93 10.15 11.38
CA LEU A 154 -8.83 11.11 11.48
C LEU A 154 -7.60 10.51 12.17
N LYS A 155 -7.80 9.70 13.22
CA LYS A 155 -6.71 8.99 13.90
C LYS A 155 -5.98 8.03 12.94
N LEU A 156 -6.71 7.22 12.18
CA LEU A 156 -6.12 6.29 11.23
C LEU A 156 -5.41 7.04 10.09
N ALA A 157 -6.02 8.10 9.57
CA ALA A 157 -5.43 8.96 8.54
C ALA A 157 -4.11 9.61 9.00
N LEU A 158 -4.07 10.10 10.24
CA LEU A 158 -2.85 10.68 10.80
C LEU A 158 -1.74 9.63 10.96
N ILE A 159 -2.08 8.44 11.47
CA ILE A 159 -1.13 7.34 11.62
C ILE A 159 -0.55 6.93 10.26
N SER A 160 -1.39 6.78 9.23
CA SER A 160 -0.91 6.41 7.90
C SER A 160 -0.02 7.47 7.26
N ILE A 161 -0.34 8.76 7.44
CA ILE A 161 0.49 9.87 6.96
C ILE A 161 1.86 9.89 7.67
N ILE A 162 1.90 9.68 8.98
CA ILE A 162 3.18 9.64 9.71
C ILE A 162 4.03 8.46 9.21
N LEU A 163 3.44 7.28 9.08
CA LEU A 163 4.15 6.09 8.59
C LEU A 163 4.67 6.28 7.17
N ILE A 164 3.91 6.91 6.27
CA ILE A 164 4.35 7.09 4.88
C ILE A 164 5.50 8.11 4.76
N ILE A 165 5.52 9.14 5.61
CA ILE A 165 6.65 10.07 5.70
C ILE A 165 7.91 9.34 6.16
N ILE A 166 7.78 8.46 7.17
CA ILE A 166 8.89 7.62 7.63
C ILE A 166 9.35 6.69 6.51
N ALA A 167 8.44 6.04 5.79
CA ALA A 167 8.75 5.15 4.68
C ALA A 167 9.59 5.87 3.61
N ALA A 168 9.14 7.04 3.15
CA ALA A 168 9.85 7.84 2.15
C ALA A 168 11.24 8.30 2.64
N PHE A 169 11.38 8.62 3.93
CA PHE A 169 12.67 8.99 4.49
C PHE A 169 13.63 7.80 4.48
N VAL A 170 13.15 6.63 4.90
CA VAL A 170 13.94 5.40 4.91
C VAL A 170 14.34 5.02 3.48
N GLU A 171 13.42 5.10 2.52
CA GLU A 171 13.66 4.78 1.11
C GLU A 171 14.74 5.65 0.48
N VAL A 172 14.75 6.96 0.77
CA VAL A 172 15.69 7.88 0.12
C VAL A 172 17.05 7.92 0.84
N TYR A 173 17.07 7.85 2.17
CA TYR A 173 18.29 8.11 2.95
C TYR A 173 18.95 6.86 3.55
N ILE A 174 18.20 5.78 3.74
CA ILE A 174 18.68 4.59 4.46
C ILE A 174 18.82 3.41 3.49
N THR A 175 17.79 3.10 2.70
CA THR A 175 17.81 1.99 1.72
C THR A 175 19.05 2.00 0.82
N PRO A 176 19.48 3.13 0.22
CA PRO A 176 20.67 3.13 -0.65
C PRO A 176 21.97 2.87 0.12
N LYS A 177 22.05 3.31 1.39
CA LYS A 177 23.23 3.06 2.23
C LYS A 177 23.37 1.59 2.58
N ILE A 178 22.25 0.93 2.90
CA ILE A 178 22.22 -0.51 3.19
C ILE A 178 22.61 -1.28 1.93
N ALA A 179 22.03 -0.93 0.77
CA ALA A 179 22.36 -1.57 -0.49
C ALA A 179 23.85 -1.43 -0.85
N ASN A 180 24.42 -0.23 -0.75
CA ASN A 180 25.84 0.01 -1.01
C ASN A 180 26.74 -0.81 -0.09
N TYR A 181 26.42 -0.89 1.21
CA TYR A 181 27.20 -1.68 2.17
C TYR A 181 27.20 -3.18 1.83
N LEU A 182 26.12 -3.70 1.23
CA LEU A 182 26.04 -5.11 0.83
C LEU A 182 26.72 -5.44 -0.50
N LEU A 183 26.99 -4.41 -1.31
CA LEU A 183 27.71 -4.50 -2.58
C LEU A 183 29.23 -4.31 -2.43
N THR A 184 29.70 -3.96 -1.22
CA THR A 184 31.13 -3.78 -0.89
C THR A 184 31.67 -5.02 -0.18
#